data_AF-A0A660N6D1-F1
#
_entry.id   AF-A0A660N6D1-F1
#
_cell.length_a   1.000
_cell.length_b   1.000
_cell.length_c   1.000
_cell.angle_alpha   90.00
_cell.angle_beta   90.00
_cell.angle_gamma   90.00
#
_symmetry.space_group_name_H-M   'P 1'
#
loop_
_entity.id
_entity.type
_entity.pdbx_description
1 polymer ?
#
loop_
_entity_poly.entity_id
_entity_poly.type
_entity_poly.pdbx_seq_one_letter_code
_entity_poly.pdbx_strand_id
1 'polypeptide(L)' 'MNTDQKLMLLQINDALFPIGGYSHSYGLETYIQQGRVCDVQSAREYIQKRLGYNLLYTDFLAVHLAFLAAKEENLE' A
#
# COMPACT_ATOMS: atom_id res chain seq x y z
N MET A 1 15.27 14.82 -9.91
CA MET A 1 13.80 14.93 -9.96
C MET A 1 13.44 16.41 -9.93
N ASN A 2 12.78 16.92 -10.98
CA ASN A 2 12.37 18.32 -11.08
C ASN A 2 11.12 18.60 -10.21
N THR A 3 10.69 19.86 -10.15
CA THR A 3 9.51 20.27 -9.35
C THR A 3 8.24 19.57 -9.79
N ASP A 4 8.01 19.44 -11.10
CA ASP A 4 6.81 18.82 -11.65
C ASP A 4 6.71 17.34 -11.28
N GLN A 5 7.83 16.60 -11.36
CA GLN A 5 7.91 15.20 -10.93
C GLN A 5 7.61 15.05 -9.43
N LYS A 6 8.07 15.97 -8.58
CA LYS A 6 7.73 15.96 -7.14
C LYS A 6 6.25 16.21 -6.90
N LEU A 7 5.67 17.20 -7.58
CA LEU A 7 4.25 17.51 -7.48
C LEU A 7 3.39 16.35 -8.00
N MET A 8 3.80 15.71 -9.08
CA MET A 8 3.13 14.52 -9.61
C MET A 8 3.12 13.38 -8.60
N LEU A 9 4.26 13.09 -7.92
CA LEU A 9 4.29 12.07 -6.87
C LEU A 9 3.34 12.38 -5.72
N LEU A 10 3.20 13.64 -5.33
CA LEU A 10 2.22 14.05 -4.31
C LEU A 10 0.80 13.84 -4.82
N GLN A 11 0.50 14.28 -6.04
CA GLN A 11 -0.83 14.20 -6.62
C GLN A 11 -1.33 12.76 -6.77
N ILE A 12 -0.48 11.83 -7.21
CA ILE A 12 -0.89 10.43 -7.38
C ILE A 12 -0.99 9.65 -6.07
N ASN A 13 -0.34 10.13 -4.99
CA ASN A 13 -0.41 9.52 -3.65
C ASN A 13 -1.40 10.24 -2.73
N ASP A 14 -2.09 11.28 -3.22
CA ASP A 14 -3.09 12.01 -2.45
C ASP A 14 -4.27 11.08 -2.10
N ALA A 15 -4.78 11.17 -0.87
CA ALA A 15 -5.96 10.43 -0.43
C ALA A 15 -7.22 10.76 -1.25
N LEU A 16 -7.26 11.94 -1.87
CA LEU A 16 -8.34 12.37 -2.78
C LEU A 16 -8.16 11.87 -4.22
N PHE A 17 -7.05 11.18 -4.54
CA PHE A 17 -6.85 10.62 -5.87
C PHE A 17 -7.96 9.57 -6.16
N PRO A 18 -8.74 9.72 -7.25
CA PRO A 18 -10.04 9.07 -7.41
C PRO A 18 -9.94 7.62 -7.90
N ILE A 19 -9.20 6.78 -7.16
CA ILE A 19 -9.02 5.34 -7.44
C ILE A 19 -9.83 4.45 -6.48
N GLY A 20 -10.58 5.04 -5.54
CA GLY A 20 -11.44 4.29 -4.62
C GLY A 20 -10.71 3.55 -3.49
N GLY A 21 -9.42 3.85 -3.24
CA GLY A 21 -8.61 3.15 -2.23
C GLY A 21 -9.18 3.17 -0.81
N TYR A 22 -10.00 4.18 -0.48
CA TYR A 22 -10.69 4.28 0.82
C TYR A 22 -11.76 3.19 1.05
N SER A 23 -12.24 2.52 0.00
CA SER A 23 -13.29 1.49 0.10
C SER A 23 -12.74 0.12 0.50
N HIS A 24 -11.43 -0.06 0.59
CA HIS A 24 -10.81 -1.36 0.85
C HIS A 24 -10.15 -1.42 2.24
N SER A 25 -10.70 -2.27 3.12
CA SER A 25 -10.17 -2.50 4.47
C SER A 25 -9.04 -3.54 4.54
N TYR A 26 -8.81 -4.30 3.45
CA TYR A 26 -7.82 -5.37 3.38
C TYR A 26 -7.89 -6.36 4.57
N GLY A 27 -9.12 -6.67 4.98
CA GLY A 27 -9.41 -7.59 6.09
C GLY A 27 -9.38 -6.95 7.48
N LEU A 28 -8.99 -5.69 7.64
CA LEU A 28 -8.98 -4.99 8.93
C LEU A 28 -10.38 -5.01 9.60
N GLU A 29 -11.43 -4.84 8.81
CA GLU A 29 -12.82 -4.88 9.30
C GLU A 29 -13.13 -6.18 10.05
N THR A 30 -12.72 -7.33 9.50
CA THR A 30 -12.89 -8.64 10.14
C THR A 30 -12.11 -8.74 11.45
N TYR A 31 -10.89 -8.19 11.51
CA TYR A 31 -10.09 -8.20 12.75
C TYR A 31 -10.72 -7.34 13.85
N ILE A 32 -11.35 -6.22 13.48
CA ILE A 32 -12.11 -5.37 14.42
C ILE A 32 -13.36 -6.11 14.91
N GLN A 33 -14.15 -6.67 13.98
CA GLN A 33 -15.39 -7.41 14.32
C GLN A 33 -15.13 -8.61 15.24
N GLN A 34 -13.97 -9.25 15.12
CA GLN A 34 -13.55 -10.37 15.97
C GLN A 34 -12.88 -9.93 17.29
N GLY A 35 -12.78 -8.62 17.57
CA GLY A 35 -12.13 -8.08 18.77
C GLY A 35 -10.61 -8.27 18.81
N ARG A 36 -9.97 -8.61 17.67
CA ARG A 36 -8.52 -8.79 17.57
C ARG A 36 -7.76 -7.47 17.42
N VAL A 37 -8.40 -6.47 16.84
CA VAL A 37 -7.93 -5.08 16.81
C VAL A 37 -8.96 -4.23 17.55
N CYS A 38 -8.62 -3.84 18.78
CA CYS A 38 -9.55 -3.17 19.70
C CYS A 38 -8.93 -1.99 20.46
N ASP A 39 -7.62 -1.75 20.29
CA ASP A 39 -6.89 -0.66 20.91
C ASP A 39 -5.70 -0.23 20.03
N VAL A 40 -4.97 0.79 20.48
CA VAL A 40 -3.81 1.33 19.75
C VAL A 40 -2.69 0.29 19.60
N GLN A 41 -2.51 -0.58 20.58
CA GLN A 41 -1.41 -1.54 20.57
C GLN A 41 -1.67 -2.69 19.59
N SER A 42 -2.89 -3.24 19.59
CA SER A 42 -3.34 -4.25 18.64
C SER A 42 -3.44 -3.70 17.21
N ALA A 43 -3.84 -2.44 17.03
CA ALA A 43 -3.81 -1.77 15.72
C ALA A 43 -2.38 -1.63 15.18
N ARG A 44 -1.42 -1.23 16.03
CA ARG A 44 0.01 -1.16 15.67
C ARG A 44 0.53 -2.53 15.25
N GLU A 45 0.22 -3.57 16.02
CA GLU A 45 0.63 -4.94 15.71
C GLU A 45 0.06 -5.41 14.36
N TYR A 46 -1.23 -5.15 14.11
CA TYR A 46 -1.86 -5.45 12.82
C TYR A 46 -1.14 -4.76 11.66
N ILE A 47 -0.85 -3.46 11.78
CA ILE A 47 -0.15 -2.69 10.73
C ILE A 47 1.25 -3.27 10.49
N GLN A 48 2.01 -3.54 11.55
CA GLN A 48 3.37 -4.11 11.43
C GLN A 48 3.35 -5.47 10.72
N LYS A 49 2.40 -6.35 11.07
CA LYS A 49 2.22 -7.64 10.39
C LYS A 49 1.80 -7.44 8.93
N ARG A 50 0.84 -6.55 8.65
CA ARG A 50 0.40 -6.28 7.27
C ARG A 50 1.55 -5.78 6.40
N LEU A 51 2.38 -4.87 6.94
CA LEU A 51 3.57 -4.36 6.26
C LEU A 51 4.60 -5.46 6.02
N GLY A 52 4.93 -6.26 7.04
CA GLY A 52 5.99 -7.27 6.97
C GLY A 52 5.62 -8.56 6.23
N TYR A 53 4.34 -8.84 6.05
CA TYR A 53 3.86 -10.04 5.35
C TYR A 53 3.21 -9.67 4.01
N ASN A 54 1.91 -9.41 4.01
CA ASN A 54 1.15 -9.29 2.77
C ASN A 54 1.69 -8.15 1.88
N LEU A 55 1.76 -6.91 2.39
CA LEU A 55 2.15 -5.76 1.57
C LEU A 55 3.57 -5.90 0.99
N LEU A 56 4.52 -6.42 1.77
CA LEU A 56 5.91 -6.58 1.32
C LEU A 56 6.03 -7.59 0.18
N TYR A 57 5.45 -8.78 0.34
CA TYR A 57 5.66 -9.89 -0.59
C TYR A 57 4.70 -9.92 -1.78
N THR A 58 3.57 -9.21 -1.72
CA THR A 58 2.65 -9.09 -2.87
C THR A 58 2.80 -7.74 -3.56
N ASP A 59 2.37 -6.65 -2.93
CA ASP A 59 2.22 -5.36 -3.59
C ASP A 59 3.57 -4.70 -3.86
N PHE A 60 4.43 -4.61 -2.84
CA PHE A 60 5.74 -3.97 -2.99
C PHE A 60 6.69 -4.79 -3.86
N LEU A 61 6.68 -6.12 -3.72
CA LEU A 61 7.46 -6.98 -4.60
C LEU A 61 7.01 -6.82 -6.06
N ALA A 62 5.70 -6.84 -6.33
CA ALA A 62 5.18 -6.68 -7.68
C ALA A 62 5.55 -5.30 -8.27
N VAL A 63 5.37 -4.22 -7.51
CA VAL A 63 5.77 -2.86 -7.95
C VAL A 63 7.27 -2.78 -8.19
N HIS A 64 8.10 -3.39 -7.34
CA HIS A 64 9.54 -3.41 -7.52
C HIS A 64 9.96 -4.15 -8.79
N LEU A 65 9.41 -5.34 -9.02
CA LEU A 65 9.69 -6.14 -10.22
C LEU A 65 9.22 -5.42 -11.48
N ALA A 66 8.01 -4.86 -11.48
CA ALA A 66 7.49 -4.09 -12.60
C ALA A 66 8.34 -2.84 -12.89
N PHE A 67 8.84 -2.16 -11.85
CA PHE A 67 9.76 -1.04 -12.00
C PHE A 67 11.08 -1.44 -12.65
N LEU A 68 11.67 -2.57 -12.22
CA LEU A 68 12.89 -3.10 -12.81
C LEU A 68 12.68 -3.49 -14.28
N ALA A 69 11.59 -4.20 -14.57
CA ALA A 69 11.22 -4.60 -15.93
C ALA A 69 11.00 -3.38 -16.84
N ALA A 70 10.25 -2.37 -16.36
CA ALA A 70 10.03 -1.13 -17.11
C ALA A 70 11.33 -0.35 -17.38
N LYS A 71 12.29 -0.38 -16.46
CA LYS A 71 13.61 0.24 -16.64
C LYS A 71 14.44 -0.46 -17.72
N GLU A 72 14.24 -1.76 -17.89
CA GLU A 72 14.88 -2.57 -18.93
C GLU A 72 14.06 -2.65 -20.22
N GLU A 73 12.92 -1.94 -20.29
CA GLU A 73 11.95 -2.02 -21.39
C GLU A 73 11.45 -3.46 -21.66
N ASN A 74 11.45 -4.30 -20.62
CA ASN A 74 11.06 -5.69 -20.73
C ASN A 74 9.58 -5.88 -20.35
N LEU A 75 8.72 -5.99 -21.36
CA LEU A 75 7.28 -6.19 -21.17
C LEU A 75 6.87 -7.68 -21.11
N GLU A 76 7.72 -8.58 -21.62
CA GLU A 76 7.50 -10.03 -21.67
C GLU A 76 8.13 -10.76 -20.48
#